data_AF-A0ABD0VYL9-F1
#
_entry.id   AF-A0ABD0VYL9-F1
#
_cell.length_a   1.000
_cell.length_b   1.000
_cell.length_c   1.000
_cell.angle_alpha   90.00
_cell.angle_beta   90.00
_cell.angle_gamma   90.00
#
_symmetry.space_group_name_H-M   'P 1'
#
loop_
_entity.id
_entity.type
_entity.pdbx_description
1 polymer ?
#
loop_
_entity_poly.entity_id
_entity_poly.type
_entity_poly.pdbx_seq_one_letter_code
_entity_poly.pdbx_strand_id
1 'polypeptide(L)'
;MAVFPTVIQEEGVAGDLEQQACSAQLCHGHGQCVAQGPAATCECILGYRGQFCQDTFNGAISVPLTVGVLAVIVGFIILCFVIAAIRQRVKVKKRAAALGWSDDVEKRLS
;
A
#
# COMPACT_ATOMS: atom_id res chain seq x y z
N MET A 1 14.99 73.63 9.65
CA MET A 1 15.98 72.78 8.96
C MET A 1 16.14 71.55 9.85
N ALA A 2 15.29 70.51 9.72
CA ALA A 2 15.39 69.37 8.77
C ALA A 2 16.71 68.59 9.00
N VAL A 3 16.80 67.29 9.32
CA VAL A 3 15.95 66.10 9.09
C VAL A 3 16.34 65.02 10.14
N PHE A 4 15.38 64.23 10.67
CA PHE A 4 15.63 62.95 11.38
C PHE A 4 15.87 61.83 10.35
N PRO A 5 16.74 60.85 10.64
CA PRO A 5 16.20 59.51 10.92
C PRO A 5 16.92 58.86 12.13
N THR A 6 16.21 58.40 13.17
CA THR A 6 15.73 57.00 13.31
C THR A 6 16.69 55.97 12.71
N VAL A 7 17.73 55.60 13.45
CA VAL A 7 18.32 54.26 13.31
C VAL A 7 17.51 53.36 14.24
N ILE A 8 16.51 52.70 13.65
CA ILE A 8 15.88 51.52 14.21
C ILE A 8 16.93 50.42 14.09
N GLN A 9 17.38 49.86 15.21
CA GLN A 9 18.16 48.62 15.21
C GLN A 9 17.14 47.48 15.36
N GLU A 10 16.38 47.26 14.30
CA GLU A 10 15.85 45.93 13.95
C GLU A 10 17.07 45.21 13.36
N GLU A 11 17.60 44.15 13.95
CA GLU A 11 17.21 42.78 13.61
C GLU A 11 17.45 41.89 14.84
N GLY A 12 16.52 41.92 15.79
CA GLY A 12 16.35 40.84 16.75
C GLY A 12 15.53 39.69 16.15
N VAL A 13 15.89 39.15 14.97
CA VAL A 13 15.16 38.01 14.35
C VAL A 13 16.09 37.25 13.38
N ALA A 14 16.98 36.41 13.89
CA ALA A 14 17.72 35.43 13.06
C ALA A 14 17.90 34.07 13.76
N GLY A 15 17.17 33.80 14.85
CA GLY A 15 17.31 32.56 15.61
C GLY A 15 16.00 31.85 15.95
N ASP A 16 14.84 32.45 15.71
CA ASP A 16 13.56 31.91 16.22
C ASP A 16 12.69 31.26 15.14
N LEU A 17 12.78 31.71 13.89
CA LEU A 17 12.07 31.06 12.77
C LEU A 17 12.73 29.75 12.33
N GLU A 18 14.06 29.66 12.42
CA GLU A 18 14.82 28.43 12.15
C GLU A 18 14.55 27.34 13.19
N GLN A 19 14.43 27.72 14.47
CA GLN A 19 14.07 26.81 15.56
C GLN A 19 12.60 26.37 15.50
N GLN A 20 11.69 27.26 15.08
CA GLN A 20 10.28 26.91 14.88
C GLN A 20 10.09 25.99 13.67
N ALA A 21 10.89 26.18 12.61
CA ALA A 21 10.83 25.40 11.38
C ALA A 21 11.45 24.00 11.53
N CYS A 22 12.47 23.82 12.37
CA CYS A 22 13.08 22.52 12.65
C CYS A 22 12.89 22.07 14.10
N SER A 23 11.66 21.65 14.45
CA SER A 23 11.46 20.84 15.66
C SER A 23 11.89 19.39 15.39
N ALA A 24 12.50 18.71 16.36
CA ALA A 24 12.88 17.29 16.22
C ALA A 24 11.70 16.36 15.88
N GLN A 25 10.47 16.83 16.13
CA GLN A 25 9.22 16.16 15.75
C GLN A 25 8.98 16.19 14.22
N LEU A 26 9.48 17.20 13.50
CA LEU A 26 9.16 17.43 12.09
C LEU A 26 9.62 16.27 11.20
N CYS A 27 10.79 15.71 11.46
CA CYS A 27 11.30 14.55 10.70
C CYS A 27 11.02 13.22 11.42
N HIS A 28 10.06 13.17 12.36
CA HIS A 28 9.73 12.03 13.22
C HIS A 28 10.95 11.37 13.91
N GLY A 29 12.03 12.11 14.14
CA GLY A 29 13.29 11.54 14.63
C GLY A 29 13.97 10.53 13.69
N HIS A 30 13.49 10.39 12.45
CA HIS A 30 14.01 9.51 11.40
C HIS A 30 14.79 10.27 10.33
N GLY A 31 15.34 11.43 10.68
CA GLY A 31 16.12 12.25 9.77
C GLY A 31 16.75 13.46 10.45
N GLN A 32 17.65 14.10 9.74
CA GLN A 32 18.25 15.36 10.13
C GLN A 32 17.46 16.51 9.53
N CYS A 33 17.00 17.42 10.37
CA CYS A 33 16.26 18.60 9.90
C CYS A 33 17.25 19.69 9.49
N VAL A 34 17.16 20.16 8.25
CA VAL A 34 18.01 21.21 7.69
C VAL A 34 17.13 22.37 7.24
N ALA A 35 17.28 23.52 7.88
CA ALA A 35 16.60 24.75 7.49
C ALA A 35 17.32 25.37 6.27
N GLN A 36 16.62 25.49 5.15
CA GLN A 36 17.09 26.16 3.93
C GLN A 36 16.25 27.44 3.76
N GLY A 37 16.57 28.47 4.53
CA GLY A 37 15.84 29.74 4.55
C GLY A 37 14.39 29.58 5.06
N PRO A 38 13.35 30.03 4.33
CA PRO A 38 11.95 29.93 4.78
C PRO A 38 11.37 28.50 4.72
N ALA A 39 12.13 27.51 4.23
CA ALA A 39 11.67 26.13 4.10
C ALA A 39 12.55 25.17 4.93
N ALA A 40 11.92 24.35 5.77
CA ALA A 40 12.57 23.22 6.43
C ALA A 40 12.54 21.98 5.52
N THR A 41 13.69 21.34 5.36
CA THR A 41 13.83 20.09 4.60
C THR A 41 14.38 19.00 5.52
N CYS A 42 13.79 17.81 5.46
CA CYS A 42 14.25 16.65 6.21
C CYS A 42 15.19 15.79 5.34
N GLU A 43 16.39 15.52 5.86
CA GLU A 43 17.31 14.55 5.29
C GLU A 43 17.12 13.20 6.00
N CYS A 44 16.41 12.27 5.35
CA CYS A 44 16.01 11.01 5.96
C CYS A 44 17.18 10.01 6.07
N ILE A 45 17.22 9.25 7.18
CA ILE A 45 18.16 8.13 7.32
C ILE A 45 17.81 6.98 6.35
N LEU A 46 18.81 6.18 6.01
CA LEU A 46 18.68 5.08 5.06
C LEU A 46 17.55 4.13 5.48
N GLY A 47 16.54 3.98 4.61
CA GLY A 47 15.35 3.18 4.91
C GLY A 47 14.09 4.00 5.23
N TYR A 48 14.17 5.33 5.34
CA TYR A 48 13.02 6.22 5.46
C TYR A 48 12.87 7.17 4.26
N ARG A 49 11.64 7.57 3.95
CA ARG A 49 11.22 8.43 2.83
C ARG A 49 10.01 9.26 3.27
N GLY A 50 9.64 10.25 2.46
CA GLY A 50 8.55 11.18 2.71
C GLY A 50 9.09 12.58 2.97
N GLN A 51 8.22 13.60 2.95
CA GLN A 51 8.63 14.97 3.30
C GLN A 51 9.11 15.08 4.75
N PHE A 52 8.65 14.17 5.62
CA PHE A 52 8.91 14.14 7.05
C PHE A 52 9.51 12.81 7.51
N CYS A 53 10.10 12.04 6.58
CA CYS A 53 10.68 10.72 6.87
C CYS A 53 9.68 9.75 7.54
N GLN A 54 8.39 9.86 7.19
CA GLN A 54 7.32 9.03 7.78
C GLN A 54 7.20 7.63 7.17
N ASP A 55 7.66 7.45 5.94
CA ASP A 55 7.49 6.21 5.17
C ASP A 55 8.76 5.38 5.24
N THR A 56 8.67 4.10 5.59
CA THR A 56 9.82 3.20 5.52
C THR A 56 9.89 2.54 4.15
N PHE A 57 11.08 2.38 3.57
CA PHE A 57 11.28 1.56 2.36
C PHE A 57 10.75 0.12 2.56
N ASN A 58 10.81 -0.39 3.79
CA ASN A 58 10.21 -1.68 4.17
C ASN A 58 8.68 -1.67 4.14
N GLY A 59 8.02 -0.53 4.31
CA GLY A 59 6.56 -0.38 4.17
C GLY A 59 6.10 -0.58 2.72
N ALA A 60 6.87 -0.06 1.77
CA ALA A 60 6.60 -0.22 0.34
C ALA A 60 6.82 -1.65 -0.18
N ILE A 61 7.56 -2.51 0.53
CA ILE A 61 7.83 -3.91 0.15
C ILE A 61 6.91 -4.89 0.91
N SER A 62 6.53 -4.58 2.15
CA SER A 62 5.64 -5.43 2.94
C SER A 62 4.18 -5.40 2.46
N VAL A 63 3.71 -4.26 1.95
CA VAL A 63 2.37 -4.14 1.34
C VAL A 63 2.21 -4.98 0.06
N PRO A 64 3.11 -4.94 -0.94
CA PRO A 64 2.93 -5.75 -2.16
C PRO A 64 3.09 -7.26 -1.91
N LEU A 65 3.94 -7.68 -0.96
CA LEU A 65 4.12 -9.09 -0.64
C LEU A 65 2.85 -9.72 -0.04
N THR A 66 2.22 -9.04 0.92
CA THR A 66 1.00 -9.54 1.57
C THR A 66 -0.18 -9.60 0.59
N VAL A 67 -0.35 -8.56 -0.23
CA VAL A 67 -1.40 -8.53 -1.27
C VAL A 67 -1.17 -9.60 -2.33
N GLY A 68 0.08 -9.79 -2.77
CA GLY A 68 0.43 -10.84 -3.74
C GLY A 68 0.13 -12.25 -3.24
N VAL A 69 0.51 -12.56 -2.00
CA VAL A 69 0.24 -13.88 -1.39
C VAL A 69 -1.26 -14.14 -1.26
N LEU A 70 -2.04 -13.15 -0.80
CA LEU A 70 -3.50 -13.28 -0.69
C LEU A 70 -4.17 -13.50 -2.05
N ALA A 71 -3.73 -12.77 -3.09
CA ALA A 71 -4.25 -12.93 -4.44
C ALA A 71 -3.98 -14.34 -5.01
N VAL A 72 -2.79 -14.89 -4.77
CA VAL A 72 -2.43 -16.26 -5.20
C VAL A 72 -3.28 -17.30 -4.48
N ILE A 73 -3.47 -17.17 -3.17
CA ILE A 73 -4.30 -18.09 -2.38
C ILE A 73 -5.75 -18.06 -2.90
N VAL A 74 -6.34 -16.87 -3.06
CA VAL A 74 -7.71 -16.72 -3.56
C VAL A 74 -7.85 -17.31 -4.97
N GLY A 75 -6.88 -17.04 -5.85
CA GLY A 75 -6.84 -17.62 -7.20
C GLY A 75 -6.79 -19.14 -7.20
N PHE A 76 -5.97 -19.75 -6.33
CA PHE A 76 -5.90 -21.20 -6.17
C PHE A 76 -7.21 -21.80 -5.64
N ILE A 77 -7.85 -21.16 -4.67
CA ILE A 77 -9.13 -21.62 -4.12
C ILE A 77 -10.22 -21.59 -5.20
N ILE A 78 -10.31 -20.50 -5.98
CA ILE A 78 -11.27 -20.39 -7.09
C ILE A 78 -10.97 -21.46 -8.16
N LEU A 79 -9.71 -21.63 -8.54
CA LEU A 79 -9.31 -22.64 -9.53
C LEU A 79 -9.67 -24.05 -9.07
N CYS A 80 -9.36 -24.39 -7.81
CA CYS A 80 -9.72 -25.68 -7.21
C CYS A 80 -11.23 -25.88 -7.17
N PHE A 81 -12.01 -24.86 -6.79
CA PHE A 81 -13.47 -24.92 -6.75
C PHE A 81 -14.06 -25.12 -8.15
N VAL A 82 -13.57 -24.39 -9.16
CA VAL A 82 -13.99 -24.52 -10.55
C VAL A 82 -13.66 -25.92 -11.08
N ILE A 83 -12.45 -26.42 -10.86
CA ILE A 83 -12.05 -27.78 -11.25
C ILE A 83 -12.94 -28.81 -10.55
N ALA A 84 -13.19 -28.66 -9.25
CA ALA A 84 -14.06 -29.55 -8.50
C ALA A 84 -15.49 -29.53 -9.04
N ALA A 85 -16.07 -28.35 -9.28
CA ALA A 85 -17.41 -28.18 -9.83
C ALA A 85 -17.52 -28.78 -11.24
N ILE A 86 -16.53 -28.57 -12.11
CA ILE A 86 -16.48 -29.19 -13.44
C ILE A 86 -16.44 -30.71 -13.30
N ARG A 87 -15.57 -31.25 -12.44
CA ARG A 87 -15.47 -32.70 -12.20
C ARG A 87 -16.75 -33.27 -11.60
N GLN A 88 -17.43 -32.54 -10.73
CA GLN A 88 -18.72 -32.92 -10.16
C GLN A 88 -19.80 -32.97 -11.23
N ARG A 89 -19.92 -31.94 -12.07
CA ARG A 89 -20.88 -31.90 -13.18
C ARG A 89 -20.60 -33.01 -14.18
N VAL A 90 -19.33 -33.29 -14.48
CA VAL A 90 -18.94 -34.40 -15.37
C VAL A 90 -19.30 -35.75 -14.74
N LYS A 91 -19.08 -35.97 -13.44
CA LYS A 91 -19.49 -37.21 -12.75
C LYS A 91 -21.01 -37.39 -12.72
N VAL A 92 -21.77 -36.32 -12.45
CA VAL A 92 -23.24 -36.36 -12.45
C VAL A 92 -23.77 -36.63 -13.85
N LYS A 93 -23.21 -36.00 -14.90
CA LYS A 93 -23.57 -36.28 -16.30
C LYS A 93 -23.23 -37.71 -16.72
N LYS A 94 -22.09 -38.25 -16.27
CA LYS A 94 -21.72 -39.67 -16.51
C LYS A 94 -22.71 -40.63 -15.86
N ARG A 95 -23.17 -40.33 -14.64
CA ARG A 95 -24.20 -41.12 -13.95
C ARG A 95 -25.57 -40.99 -14.61
N ALA A 96 -25.94 -39.80 -15.08
CA ALA A 96 -27.18 -39.57 -15.81
C ALA A 96 -27.21 -40.26 -17.19
N ALA A 97 -26.08 -40.26 -17.91
CA ALA A 97 -25.95 -40.97 -19.19
C ALA A 97 -26.00 -42.51 -19.01
N ALA A 98 -25.48 -43.03 -17.89
CA ALA A 98 -25.55 -44.46 -17.57
C ALA A 98 -26.99 -44.92 -17.22
N LEU A 99 -27.77 -44.07 -16.53
CA LEU A 99 -29.18 -44.36 -16.25
C LEU A 99 -30.05 -44.23 -17.52
N GLY A 100 -29.77 -43.26 -18.40
CA GLY A 100 -30.51 -43.10 -19.66
C GLY A 100 -30.39 -44.26 -20.66
N TRP A 101 -29.29 -45.01 -20.66
CA TRP A 101 -29.18 -46.26 -21.44
C TRP A 101 -30.16 -47.33 -20.92
N SER A 102 -30.34 -47.41 -19.60
CA SER A 102 -31.20 -48.40 -18.97
C SER A 102 -32.67 -48.25 -19.40
N ASP A 103 -33.15 -47.01 -19.50
CA ASP A 103 -34.52 -46.70 -19.94
C ASP A 103 -34.74 -47.00 -21.45
N ASP A 104 -33.72 -46.82 -22.29
CA ASP A 104 -33.80 -47.09 -23.74
C ASP A 104 -33.78 -48.60 -24.06
N VAL A 105 -33.10 -49.41 -23.25
CA VAL A 105 -33.06 -50.88 -23.40
C VAL A 105 -34.39 -51.54 -23.06
N GLU A 106 -35.05 -51.11 -21.97
CA GLU A 106 -36.37 -51.62 -21.59
C GLU A 106 -37.41 -51.39 -22.70
N LYS A 107 -37.39 -50.20 -23.34
CA LYS A 107 -38.29 -49.87 -24.46
C LYS A 107 -38.04 -50.65 -25.74
N ARG A 108 -36.85 -51.23 -25.93
CA ARG A 108 -36.52 -52.07 -27.10
C ARG A 108 -36.86 -53.55 -26.88
N LEU A 109 -37.08 -53.96 -25.64
CA LEU A 109 -37.42 -55.33 -25.25
C LEU A 109 -38.92 -55.58 -25.15
N SER A 110 -39.76 -54.55 -25.33
CA SER A 110 -41.22 -54.59 -25.29
C SER A 110 -41.83 -54.26 -26.64
#